data_AF-A0A4Y2SUX3-F1
#
_entry.id   AF-A0A4Y2SUX3-F1
#
_cell.length_a   1.000
_cell.length_b   1.000
_cell.length_c   1.000
_cell.angle_alpha   90.00
_cell.angle_beta   90.00
_cell.angle_gamma   90.00
#
_symmetry.space_group_name_H-M   'P 1'
#
loop_
_entity.id
_entity.type
_entity.pdbx_description
1 polymer ?
#
loop_
_entity_poly.entity_id
_entity_poly.type
_entity_poly.pdbx_seq_one_letter_code
_entity_poly.pdbx_strand_id
1 'polypeptide(L)'
;MFRSPLLIEEALQFAKALRYDEFRGSNRWYEKIKGKLGIMAKVISGESKVVDDNDSENWITETLSKISKDYKPENIFYADETALFFQCLP
;
A
#
# COMPACT_ATOMS: atom_id res chain seq x y z
N MET A 1 -8.00 6.34 -11.16
CA MET A 1 -6.85 5.54 -11.64
C MET A 1 -5.73 5.70 -10.62
N PHE A 2 -5.57 4.74 -9.72
CA PHE A 2 -4.61 4.83 -8.61
C PHE A 2 -3.18 4.55 -9.11
N ARG A 3 -2.39 5.62 -9.14
CA ARG A 3 -0.94 5.58 -9.37
C ARG A 3 -0.29 5.29 -8.02
N SER A 4 0.42 4.18 -7.87
CA SER A 4 1.17 3.87 -6.67
C SER A 4 2.43 4.75 -6.66
N PRO A 5 2.50 5.80 -5.81
CA PRO A 5 3.63 6.74 -5.84
C PRO A 5 4.96 6.04 -5.55
N LEU A 6 4.92 5.04 -4.67
CA LEU A 6 6.06 4.21 -4.25
C LEU A 6 6.73 3.47 -5.42
N LEU A 7 5.96 2.82 -6.30
CA LEU A 7 6.52 2.08 -7.44
C LEU A 7 7.28 2.98 -8.42
N ILE A 8 6.86 4.23 -8.55
CA ILE A 8 7.52 5.18 -9.45
C ILE A 8 8.73 5.80 -8.77
N GLU A 9 8.65 6.08 -7.47
CA GLU A 9 9.78 6.54 -6.69
C GLU A 9 10.92 5.51 -6.69
N GLU A 10 10.61 4.24 -6.46
CA GLU A 10 11.60 3.15 -6.51
C GLU A 10 12.21 3.00 -7.91
N ALA A 11 11.39 3.08 -8.97
CA ALA A 11 11.90 3.07 -10.34
C ALA A 11 12.81 4.27 -10.66
N LEU A 12 12.53 5.44 -10.08
CA LEU A 12 13.40 6.62 -10.21
C LEU A 12 14.73 6.42 -9.46
N GLN A 13 14.73 5.77 -8.29
CA GLN A 13 15.97 5.42 -7.59
C GLN A 13 16.83 4.46 -8.42
N PHE A 14 16.22 3.44 -9.02
CA PHE A 14 16.93 2.53 -9.93
C PHE A 14 17.47 3.25 -11.16
N ALA A 15 16.67 4.13 -11.78
CA ALA A 15 17.12 4.92 -12.92
C ALA A 15 18.34 5.78 -12.56
N LYS A 16 18.33 6.43 -11.39
CA LYS A 16 19.46 7.21 -10.90
C LYS A 16 20.70 6.35 -10.64
N ALA A 17 20.53 5.17 -10.02
CA ALA A 17 21.62 4.23 -9.77
C ALA A 17 22.25 3.70 -11.08
N LEU A 18 21.42 3.49 -12.10
CA LEU A 18 21.82 3.00 -13.42
C LEU A 18 22.22 4.13 -14.41
N ARG A 19 22.23 5.40 -13.97
CA ARG A 19 22.56 6.59 -14.79
C ARG A 19 21.60 6.83 -15.97
N TYR A 20 20.32 6.48 -15.80
CA TYR A 20 19.23 6.83 -16.71
C TYR A 20 18.53 8.12 -16.24
N ASP A 21 19.22 9.25 -16.37
CA ASP A 21 18.73 10.55 -15.86
C ASP A 21 17.47 11.08 -16.59
N GLU A 22 17.16 10.55 -17.78
CA GLU A 22 15.99 10.93 -18.57
C GLU A 22 14.71 10.17 -18.18
N PHE A 23 14.81 9.17 -17.31
CA PHE A 23 13.65 8.37 -16.91
C PHE A 23 12.72 9.18 -16.00
N ARG A 24 11.43 9.25 -16.35
CA ARG A 24 10.41 10.03 -15.61
C ARG A 24 9.24 9.21 -15.06
N GLY A 25 9.24 7.88 -15.27
CA GLY A 25 8.15 7.01 -14.79
C GLY A 25 6.75 7.44 -15.25
N SER A 26 6.55 7.62 -16.57
CA SER A 26 5.27 8.08 -17.13
C SER A 26 4.12 7.09 -16.87
N ASN A 27 2.87 7.56 -16.92
CA ASN A 27 1.69 6.69 -16.79
C ASN A 27 1.69 5.54 -17.82
N ARG A 28 2.12 5.79 -19.06
CA ARG A 28 2.21 4.74 -20.08
C ARG A 28 3.24 3.67 -19.74
N TRP A 29 4.36 4.07 -19.13
CA TRP A 29 5.37 3.13 -18.65
C TRP A 29 4.82 2.31 -17.49
N TYR A 30 4.17 2.95 -16.52
CA TYR A 30 3.57 2.31 -15.36
C TYR A 30 2.52 1.24 -15.74
N GLU A 31 1.58 1.58 -16.63
CA GLU A 31 0.56 0.62 -17.09
C GLU A 31 1.17 -0.56 -17.86
N LYS A 32 2.21 -0.32 -18.65
CA LYS A 32 2.95 -1.41 -19.32
C LYS A 32 3.65 -2.34 -18.32
N ILE A 33 4.26 -1.79 -17.28
CA ILE A 33 4.95 -2.57 -16.24
C ILE A 33 3.94 -3.38 -15.43
N LYS A 34 2.80 -2.78 -15.06
CA LYS A 34 1.70 -3.50 -14.41
C LYS A 34 1.24 -4.71 -15.21
N GLY A 35 0.98 -4.52 -16.51
CA GLY A 35 0.58 -5.60 -17.40
C GLY A 35 1.65 -6.70 -17.54
N LYS A 36 2.94 -6.32 -17.63
CA LYS A 36 4.05 -7.29 -17.74
C LYS A 36 4.30 -8.07 -16.46
N LEU A 37 4.22 -7.43 -15.30
CA LEU A 37 4.49 -8.05 -13.99
C LEU A 37 3.24 -8.74 -13.42
N GLY A 38 2.11 -8.72 -14.13
CA GLY A 38 0.86 -9.27 -13.60
C GLY A 38 0.33 -8.51 -12.37
N ILE A 39 0.79 -7.28 -12.15
CA ILE A 39 0.30 -6.41 -11.07
C ILE A 39 -1.09 -5.91 -11.50
N MET A 40 -2.08 -6.76 -11.31
CA MET A 40 -3.47 -6.33 -11.30
C MET A 40 -3.67 -5.54 -10.02
N ALA A 41 -4.04 -4.26 -10.15
CA ALA A 41 -4.60 -3.50 -9.04
C ALA A 41 -5.97 -4.13 -8.71
N LYS A 42 -5.95 -5.28 -8.04
CA LYS A 42 -7.15 -5.84 -7.44
C LYS A 42 -7.45 -4.94 -6.28
N VAL A 43 -8.54 -4.18 -6.38
CA VAL A 43 -9.15 -3.56 -5.20
C VAL A 43 -9.58 -4.73 -4.33
N ILE A 44 -8.77 -5.07 -3.33
CA ILE A 44 -9.17 -6.01 -2.29
C ILE A 44 -10.07 -5.20 -1.35
N SER A 45 -11.25 -4.79 -1.84
CA SER A 45 -12.34 -4.41 -0.95
C SER A 45 -12.99 -5.71 -0.50
N GLY A 46 -12.29 -6.42 0.39
CA GLY A 46 -12.70 -7.70 0.95
C GLY A 46 -13.40 -7.57 2.30
N GLU A 47 -13.31 -6.42 2.96
CA GLU A 47 -13.74 -6.27 4.36
C GLU A 47 -15.08 -5.56 4.54
N SER A 48 -15.81 -5.23 3.47
CA SER A 48 -17.19 -4.73 3.59
C SER A 48 -18.19 -5.87 3.78
N LYS A 49 -17.83 -6.93 4.51
CA LYS A 49 -18.75 -7.99 4.91
C LYS A 49 -18.72 -8.16 6.42
N VAL A 50 -19.70 -7.52 7.05
CA VAL A 50 -20.29 -7.84 8.35
C VAL A 50 -19.34 -7.64 9.53
N VAL A 51 -19.02 -6.37 9.83
CA VAL A 51 -18.70 -5.95 11.19
C VAL A 51 -19.87 -5.08 11.63
N ASP A 52 -20.48 -5.41 12.78
CA ASP A 52 -21.53 -4.58 13.38
C ASP A 52 -20.92 -3.23 13.78
N ASP A 53 -21.58 -2.12 13.47
CA ASP A 53 -21.04 -0.77 13.70
C ASP A 53 -20.68 -0.59 15.19
N ASN A 54 -21.44 -1.23 16.09
CA ASN A 54 -21.19 -1.23 17.53
C ASN A 54 -19.89 -1.95 17.93
N ASP A 55 -19.55 -3.07 17.29
CA ASP A 55 -18.31 -3.80 17.54
C ASP A 55 -17.10 -3.00 17.02
N SER A 56 -17.27 -2.28 15.91
CA SER A 56 -16.23 -1.40 15.36
C SER A 56 -15.93 -0.22 16.28
N GLU A 57 -16.96 0.39 16.88
CA GLU A 57 -16.80 1.53 17.79
C GLU A 57 -16.18 1.11 19.13
N ASN A 58 -16.55 -0.05 19.66
CA ASN A 58 -15.91 -0.62 20.85
C ASN A 58 -14.43 -0.97 20.60
N TRP A 59 -14.12 -1.51 19.41
CA TRP A 59 -12.74 -1.80 19.03
C TRP A 59 -11.86 -0.54 18.98
N ILE A 60 -12.37 0.55 18.37
CA ILE A 60 -11.65 1.83 18.28
C ILE A 60 -11.46 2.45 19.66
N THR A 61 -12.51 2.47 20.48
CA THR A 61 -12.48 3.17 21.78
C THR A 61 -11.69 2.42 22.84
N GLU A 62 -11.84 1.11 22.94
CA GLU A 62 -11.18 0.33 23.99
C GLU A 62 -9.82 -0.23 23.54
N THR A 63 -9.79 -0.91 22.40
CA THR A 63 -8.62 -1.70 22.01
C THR A 63 -7.57 -0.84 21.33
N LEU A 64 -7.96 -0.06 20.33
CA LEU A 64 -7.02 0.83 19.63
C LEU A 64 -6.45 1.90 20.57
N SER A 65 -7.27 2.45 21.48
CA SER A 65 -6.81 3.42 22.49
C SER A 65 -5.79 2.83 23.47
N LYS A 66 -5.96 1.57 23.90
CA LYS A 66 -4.99 0.88 24.77
C LYS A 66 -3.67 0.67 24.04
N ILE A 67 -3.72 0.12 22.82
CA ILE A 67 -2.52 -0.16 22.03
C ILE A 67 -1.79 1.15 21.70
N SER A 68 -2.51 2.20 21.28
CA SER A 68 -1.89 3.47 20.86
C SER A 68 -1.17 4.21 21.98
N LYS A 69 -1.48 3.96 23.26
CA LYS A 69 -0.75 4.57 24.40
C LYS A 69 0.69 4.08 24.51
N ASP A 70 0.96 2.88 24.01
CA ASP A 70 2.28 2.25 24.10
C ASP A 70 3.20 2.65 22.93
N TYR A 71 2.66 3.32 21.90
CA TYR A 71 3.40 3.77 20.73
C TYR A 71 3.40 5.29 20.61
N LYS A 72 4.53 5.85 20.17
CA LYS A 72 4.57 7.25 19.74
C LYS A 72 3.73 7.42 18.46
N PRO A 73 3.08 8.56 18.25
CA PRO A 73 2.31 8.83 17.03
C PRO A 73 3.11 8.61 15.74
N GLU A 74 4.42 8.88 15.78
CA GLU A 74 5.36 8.69 14.66
C GLU A 74 5.55 7.21 14.25
N ASN A 75 5.17 6.27 15.12
CA ASN A 75 5.30 4.83 14.90
C ASN A 75 3.97 4.16 14.49
N ILE A 76 2.91 4.94 14.27
CA ILE A 76 1.59 4.42 13.87
C ILE A 76 1.43 4.64 12.36
N PHE A 77 1.40 3.54 11.61
CA PHE A 77 1.31 3.56 10.15
C PHE A 77 0.01 2.91 9.67
N TYR A 78 -0.62 3.49 8.65
CA TYR A 78 -1.75 2.88 7.95
C TYR A 78 -1.23 1.80 6.99
N ALA A 79 -1.55 0.54 7.26
CA ALA A 79 -1.11 -0.60 6.44
C ALA A 79 -1.98 -0.82 5.18
N ASP A 80 -3.17 -0.20 5.12
CA ASP A 80 -4.16 -0.39 4.05
C ASP A 80 -3.67 0.08 2.66
N GLU A 81 -2.83 1.12 2.61
CA GLU A 81 -2.26 1.59 1.34
C GLU A 81 -1.15 0.67 0.80
N THR A 82 -0.68 -0.29 1.59
CA THR A 82 0.32 -1.28 1.20
C THR A 82 -0.31 -2.65 1.06
N ALA A 83 -1.22 -2.81 0.10
CA ALA A 83 -1.74 -4.10 -0.36
C ALA A 83 -0.66 -4.95 -1.09
N LEU A 84 0.56 -5.02 -0.53
CA LEU A 84 1.64 -5.87 -0.99
C LEU A 84 1.49 -7.24 -0.33
N PHE A 85 0.56 -8.03 -0.85
CA PHE A 85 0.45 -9.44 -0.48
C PHE A 85 1.65 -10.19 -1.07
N PHE A 86 2.69 -10.41 -0.26
CA PHE A 86 3.74 -11.35 -0.63
C PHE A 86 3.26 -12.77 -0.30
N GLN A 87 2.75 -13.47 -1.29
CA GLN A 87 2.42 -14.89 -1.16
C GLN A 87 3.72 -15.69 -1.19
N CYS A 88 4.32 -15.93 -0.02
CA CYS A 88 5.31 -17.00 0.13
C CYS A 88 4.57 -18.33 -0.08
N LEU A 89 4.58 -18.85 -1.30
CA LEU A 89 4.29 -20.27 -1.53
C LEU A 89 5.48 -21.10 -1.00
N PRO A 90 5.23 -22.28 -0.39
CA PRO A 90 6.29 -23.21 -0.02
C PRO A 90 7.07 -23.75 -1.23
#